data_AF-A0A9P6XC69-F1
#
_entry.id   AF-A0A9P6XC69-F1
#
_cell.length_a   1.000
_cell.length_b   1.000
_cell.length_c   1.000
_cell.angle_alpha   90.00
_cell.angle_beta   90.00
_cell.angle_gamma   90.00
#
_symmetry.space_group_name_H-M   'P 1'
#
loop_
_entity.id
_entity.type
_entity.pdbx_description
1 polymer ?
#
loop_
_entity_poly.entity_id
_entity_poly.type
_entity_poly.pdbx_seq_one_letter_code
_entity_poly.pdbx_strand_id
1 'polypeptide(L)'
;MDVLDKNDMKGFYLVMDNAPIHKPATVRIFIEKRGYKCCYLPVYLTYVCHKCTSPSKVFKTPFNLRRHLMSPAHSEALPSRPVRGVYTSVTDETNVVVVDDTVNEAVEYYGCPSCWLIHSDLNWMSNHIANSHEPINKNDIAVSTKKDIFHFRPATVKPASKRVKITDEIVSTLSPILTIIQDDLIPDQTNLLSLKLYPTAYNLLVNALKVHLPDLPRFLWTFEHKNNIDRDDAIFVKIIQCVLTDFYSKSQRNPHYQPKYERTFWIDRFIPIFQALGDHSQLLGFQWCEIPTEEHMEFTLDPCTWKRNAANKYHDGMGYDDNNRNRLVMEGSSRYNDKETIEHSKDDAIKIIHTSIELLDSVIRRHIFASFANLCRIKSFSVQCICTTITLSTTALDPENAGSYIHTQVRFADIPIKYDNRASWASVFELLAYLFISLREQEMILDTVINENVGLIHVVDTDRGSNILQIKKQ
;
A
#
# COMPACT_ATOMS: atom_id res chain seq x y z
N MET A 1 -6.28 19.19 30.66
CA MET A 1 -6.40 19.66 32.06
C MET A 1 -7.49 20.72 32.18
N ASP A 2 -7.35 21.88 31.57
CA ASP A 2 -8.29 23.02 31.72
C ASP A 2 -9.72 22.71 31.29
N VAL A 3 -9.89 21.82 30.30
CA VAL A 3 -11.20 21.26 29.90
C VAL A 3 -11.78 20.33 30.97
N LEU A 4 -10.95 19.57 31.68
CA LEU A 4 -11.36 18.64 32.74
C LEU A 4 -11.76 19.41 34.01
N ASP A 5 -11.05 20.49 34.33
CA ASP A 5 -11.39 21.37 35.47
C ASP A 5 -12.76 22.02 35.28
N LYS A 6 -13.12 22.39 34.04
CA LYS A 6 -14.45 22.92 33.68
C LYS A 6 -15.58 21.89 33.79
N ASN A 7 -15.25 20.60 33.91
CA ASN A 7 -16.20 19.49 34.08
C ASN A 7 -16.04 18.81 35.46
N ASP A 8 -15.37 19.48 36.41
CA ASP A 8 -15.09 19.04 37.79
C ASP A 8 -14.53 17.60 37.93
N MET A 9 -13.75 17.13 36.95
CA MET A 9 -13.27 15.73 36.88
C MET A 9 -12.08 15.43 37.83
N LYS A 10 -12.00 16.08 38.98
CA LYS A 10 -10.93 15.88 39.96
C LYS A 10 -11.08 14.54 40.70
N GLY A 11 -9.97 13.99 41.18
CA GLY A 11 -9.89 12.68 41.82
C GLY A 11 -9.89 11.48 40.85
N PHE A 12 -10.31 11.67 39.59
CA PHE A 12 -10.24 10.65 38.54
C PHE A 12 -8.79 10.36 38.09
N TYR A 13 -8.59 9.18 37.50
CA TYR A 13 -7.32 8.78 36.91
C TYR A 13 -7.20 9.26 35.46
N LEU A 14 -6.08 9.91 35.15
CA LEU A 14 -5.60 10.05 33.78
C LEU A 14 -4.73 8.82 33.46
N VAL A 15 -5.15 8.02 32.49
CA VAL A 15 -4.37 6.91 31.94
C VAL A 15 -3.46 7.46 30.86
N MET A 16 -2.15 7.40 31.08
CA MET A 16 -1.13 7.88 30.16
C MET A 16 -0.64 6.73 29.29
N ASP A 17 -0.78 6.89 27.97
CA ASP A 17 -0.15 5.99 26.99
C ASP A 17 1.38 6.17 26.98
N ASN A 18 2.09 5.12 26.55
CA ASN A 18 3.55 4.98 26.57
C ASN A 18 4.27 5.76 25.44
N ALA A 19 3.69 6.87 24.99
CA ALA A 19 4.37 7.85 24.17
C ALA A 19 5.63 8.38 24.89
N PRO A 20 6.73 8.71 24.18
CA PRO A 20 8.00 9.11 24.79
C PRO A 20 7.96 10.53 25.39
N ILE A 21 7.25 10.67 26.51
CA ILE A 21 7.17 11.89 27.31
C ILE A 21 8.54 12.16 27.94
N HIS A 22 9.20 13.22 27.50
CA HIS A 22 10.62 13.47 27.78
C HIS A 22 10.97 13.74 29.27
N LYS A 23 9.96 13.93 30.14
CA LYS A 23 10.08 14.16 31.60
C LYS A 23 8.84 13.63 32.36
N PRO A 24 8.64 12.30 32.52
CA PRO A 24 7.38 11.75 33.04
C PRO A 24 7.10 12.15 34.50
N ALA A 25 8.12 12.17 35.36
CA ALA A 25 7.97 12.60 36.76
C ALA A 25 7.47 14.05 36.89
N THR A 26 7.95 14.96 36.03
CA THR A 26 7.49 16.36 36.00
C THR A 26 6.02 16.45 35.58
N VAL A 27 5.61 15.66 34.58
CA VAL A 27 4.20 15.61 34.12
C VAL A 27 3.28 15.05 35.20
N ARG A 28 3.69 13.98 35.91
CA ARG A 28 2.97 13.44 37.06
C ARG A 28 2.72 14.52 38.12
N ILE A 29 3.76 15.26 38.53
CA ILE A 29 3.64 16.34 39.53
C ILE A 29 2.64 17.42 39.09
N PHE A 30 2.60 17.79 37.80
CA PHE A 30 1.61 18.75 37.29
C PHE A 30 0.17 18.21 37.26
N ILE A 31 -0.03 16.91 37.07
CA ILE A 31 -1.34 16.24 37.13
C ILE A 31 -1.83 16.17 38.58
N GLU A 32 -0.99 15.67 39.48
CA GLU A 32 -1.30 15.46 40.90
C GLU A 32 -1.52 16.79 41.64
N LYS A 33 -0.68 17.81 41.42
CA LYS A 33 -0.87 19.16 41.97
C LYS A 33 -2.17 19.84 41.52
N ARG A 34 -2.77 19.39 40.41
CA ARG A 34 -4.04 19.93 39.88
C ARG A 34 -5.27 19.14 40.36
N GLY A 35 -5.09 18.12 41.21
CA GLY A 35 -6.17 17.35 41.84
C GLY A 35 -6.56 16.07 41.11
N TYR A 36 -5.73 15.55 40.21
CA TYR A 36 -5.99 14.34 39.43
C TYR A 36 -5.05 13.21 39.82
N LYS A 37 -5.45 11.95 39.62
CA LYS A 37 -4.58 10.79 39.78
C LYS A 37 -3.92 10.45 38.45
N CYS A 38 -2.71 9.88 38.48
CA CYS A 38 -1.98 9.51 37.28
C CYS A 38 -1.71 8.00 37.25
N CYS A 39 -2.17 7.31 36.20
CA CYS A 39 -1.85 5.91 35.94
C CYS A 39 -1.02 5.82 34.66
N TYR A 40 0.10 5.11 34.71
CA TYR A 40 0.87 4.72 33.53
C TYR A 40 0.55 3.25 33.25
N LEU A 41 0.36 2.91 31.98
CA LEU A 41 0.27 1.50 31.58
C LEU A 41 1.57 0.76 31.96
N PRO A 42 1.53 -0.56 32.24
CA PRO A 42 2.65 -1.29 32.84
C PRO A 42 4.00 -1.03 32.17
N VAL A 43 5.02 -0.81 33.01
CA VAL A 43 6.36 -0.41 32.59
C VAL A 43 7.01 -1.54 31.78
N TYR A 44 7.76 -1.14 30.74
CA TYR A 44 8.49 -2.03 29.83
C TYR A 44 9.15 -3.22 30.53
N LEU A 45 8.73 -4.43 30.15
CA LEU A 45 9.48 -5.65 30.40
C LEU A 45 10.92 -5.47 29.89
N THR A 46 11.90 -5.75 30.74
CA THR A 46 13.32 -5.87 30.34
C THR A 46 13.63 -7.29 29.93
N TYR A 47 14.15 -7.45 28.72
CA TYR A 47 14.44 -8.75 28.11
C TYR A 47 15.95 -9.00 28.12
N VAL A 48 16.40 -10.13 28.66
CA VAL A 48 17.83 -10.50 28.74
C VAL A 48 18.15 -11.55 27.69
N CYS A 49 19.32 -11.46 27.07
CA CYS A 49 19.83 -12.49 26.16
C CYS A 49 20.61 -13.57 26.94
N HIS A 50 20.01 -14.74 27.14
CA HIS A 50 20.62 -15.88 27.86
C HIS A 50 21.95 -16.35 27.23
N LYS A 51 22.14 -16.16 25.92
CA LYS A 51 23.40 -16.50 25.22
C LYS A 51 24.53 -15.48 25.41
N CYS A 52 24.26 -14.29 25.98
CA CYS A 52 25.30 -13.34 26.37
C CYS A 52 25.60 -13.51 27.86
N THR A 53 26.58 -14.34 28.19
CA THR A 53 26.92 -14.70 29.57
C THR A 53 27.83 -13.69 30.28
N SER A 54 28.56 -12.83 29.55
CA SER A 54 29.29 -11.71 30.18
C SER A 54 29.62 -10.56 29.20
N PRO A 55 29.24 -9.30 29.50
CA PRO A 55 28.11 -8.92 30.35
C PRO A 55 26.78 -9.26 29.67
N SER A 56 25.76 -9.58 30.45
CA SER A 56 24.42 -9.91 29.93
C SER A 56 23.78 -8.71 29.23
N LYS A 57 23.34 -8.92 27.99
CA LYS A 57 22.73 -7.85 27.18
C LYS A 57 21.23 -7.75 27.49
N VAL A 58 20.84 -6.59 28.00
CA VAL A 58 19.46 -6.25 28.41
C VAL A 58 18.82 -5.32 27.38
N PHE A 59 17.57 -5.59 27.02
CA PHE A 59 16.82 -4.89 25.97
C PHE A 59 15.47 -4.38 26.49
N LYS A 60 15.11 -3.14 26.13
CA LYS A 60 13.86 -2.47 26.59
C LYS A 60 12.59 -2.90 25.85
N THR A 61 12.69 -3.81 24.89
CA THR A 61 11.56 -4.27 24.04
C THR A 61 11.87 -5.67 23.49
N PRO A 62 10.86 -6.52 23.25
CA PRO A 62 11.10 -7.86 22.72
C PRO A 62 11.66 -7.83 21.28
N PHE A 63 11.31 -6.81 20.49
CA PHE A 63 11.86 -6.61 19.15
C PHE A 63 13.38 -6.41 19.15
N ASN A 64 13.93 -5.70 20.15
CA ASN A 64 15.37 -5.49 20.28
C ASN A 64 16.12 -6.75 20.73
N LEU A 65 15.53 -7.58 21.62
CA LEU A 65 16.08 -8.91 21.90
C LEU A 65 16.00 -9.81 20.66
N ARG A 66 14.85 -9.86 19.96
CA ARG A 66 14.67 -10.66 18.74
C ARG A 66 15.70 -10.29 17.67
N ARG A 67 15.89 -8.99 17.42
CA ARG A 67 16.91 -8.47 16.48
C ARG A 67 18.35 -8.80 16.91
N HIS A 68 18.60 -8.99 18.20
CA HIS A 68 19.90 -9.45 18.69
C HIS A 68 20.10 -10.97 18.55
N LEU A 69 19.07 -11.78 18.82
CA LEU A 69 19.12 -13.24 18.62
C LEU A 69 19.21 -13.62 17.13
N MET A 70 18.53 -12.85 16.26
CA MET A 70 18.64 -12.97 14.81
C MET A 70 19.89 -12.26 14.22
N SER A 71 20.77 -11.67 15.04
CA SER A 71 22.02 -11.08 14.56
C SER A 71 23.12 -12.15 14.42
N PRO A 72 24.19 -11.91 13.65
CA PRO A 72 25.30 -12.87 13.49
C PRO A 72 26.03 -13.28 14.78
N ALA A 73 25.71 -12.65 15.92
CA ALA A 73 26.20 -13.07 17.23
C ALA A 73 25.55 -14.35 17.76
N HIS A 74 24.33 -14.68 17.30
CA HIS A 74 23.53 -15.82 17.78
C HIS A 74 22.82 -16.61 16.67
N SER A 75 22.64 -16.01 15.48
CA SER A 75 22.22 -16.66 14.22
C SER A 75 20.95 -17.52 14.30
N GLU A 76 19.98 -17.10 15.11
CA GLU A 76 18.82 -17.91 15.47
C GLU A 76 17.57 -17.57 14.66
N ALA A 77 16.97 -18.56 13.99
CA ALA A 77 15.71 -18.42 13.28
C ALA A 77 14.53 -18.61 14.24
N LEU A 78 13.71 -17.56 14.43
CA LEU A 78 12.60 -17.56 15.39
C LEU A 78 11.24 -17.62 14.69
N PRO A 79 10.36 -18.60 15.01
CA PRO A 79 9.09 -18.83 14.32
C PRO A 79 8.09 -17.66 14.47
N SER A 80 7.03 -17.69 13.66
CA SER A 80 5.95 -16.70 13.65
C SER A 80 5.00 -16.86 14.84
N ARG A 81 4.33 -15.76 15.20
CA ARG A 81 3.38 -15.72 16.33
C ARG A 81 2.12 -16.57 16.05
N PRO A 82 1.63 -17.38 17.01
CA PRO A 82 0.24 -17.82 17.02
C PRO A 82 -0.71 -16.64 17.31
N VAL A 83 -1.98 -16.80 16.95
CA VAL A 83 -3.02 -15.77 17.08
C VAL A 83 -3.95 -16.10 18.26
N ARG A 84 -4.30 -15.07 19.05
CA ARG A 84 -4.97 -15.09 20.38
C ARG A 84 -4.07 -15.57 21.53
N GLY A 85 -3.84 -14.66 22.48
CA GLY A 85 -3.20 -14.99 23.76
C GLY A 85 -4.26 -15.47 24.76
N VAL A 86 -4.28 -16.78 24.99
CA VAL A 86 -4.87 -17.39 26.19
C VAL A 86 -3.75 -18.16 26.87
N TYR A 87 -3.52 -17.87 28.15
CA TYR A 87 -2.48 -18.54 28.93
C TYR A 87 -3.07 -19.71 29.70
N THR A 88 -2.54 -20.92 29.47
CA THR A 88 -2.89 -22.13 30.21
C THR A 88 -1.63 -22.80 30.72
N SER A 89 -1.33 -22.64 32.01
CA SER A 89 -0.34 -23.46 32.72
C SER A 89 -0.95 -24.81 33.08
N VAL A 90 -0.24 -25.90 32.80
CA VAL A 90 -0.62 -27.25 33.26
C VAL A 90 0.34 -27.66 34.36
N THR A 91 -0.05 -27.38 35.60
CA THR A 91 0.49 -27.91 36.85
C THR A 91 -0.69 -28.08 37.81
N ASP A 92 -0.71 -29.17 38.56
CA ASP A 92 -1.94 -29.66 39.20
C ASP A 92 -2.49 -28.78 40.35
N GLU A 93 -3.81 -28.85 40.52
CA GLU A 93 -4.58 -28.52 41.73
C GLU A 93 -4.17 -27.30 42.58
N THR A 94 -4.25 -26.07 42.03
CA THR A 94 -5.12 -25.00 42.58
C THR A 94 -5.12 -23.72 41.73
N ASN A 95 -6.30 -23.22 41.38
CA ASN A 95 -6.46 -21.94 40.66
C ASN A 95 -6.38 -20.73 41.63
N VAL A 96 -5.17 -20.40 42.11
CA VAL A 96 -4.91 -19.16 42.84
C VAL A 96 -3.66 -18.49 42.28
N VAL A 97 -3.82 -17.33 41.63
CA VAL A 97 -2.69 -16.42 41.40
C VAL A 97 -2.39 -15.74 42.73
N VAL A 98 -1.51 -16.34 43.52
CA VAL A 98 -1.00 -15.72 44.74
C VAL A 98 -0.09 -14.56 44.34
N VAL A 99 -0.62 -13.34 44.43
CA VAL A 99 0.20 -12.13 44.42
C VAL A 99 0.83 -12.04 45.81
N ASP A 100 1.97 -12.70 45.98
CA ASP A 100 2.76 -12.57 47.20
C ASP A 100 3.59 -11.29 47.13
N ASP A 101 3.07 -10.23 47.75
CA ASP A 101 3.72 -8.92 47.87
C ASP A 101 5.04 -8.96 48.69
N THR A 102 5.50 -10.12 49.18
CA THR A 102 6.66 -10.26 50.06
C THR A 102 7.87 -10.97 49.44
N VAL A 103 7.74 -11.65 48.30
CA VAL A 103 8.85 -12.40 47.66
C VAL A 103 9.51 -11.55 46.56
N ASN A 104 10.69 -11.02 46.87
CA ASN A 104 11.42 -10.05 46.04
C ASN A 104 12.28 -10.67 44.92
N GLU A 105 12.18 -11.99 44.70
CA GLU A 105 13.01 -12.75 43.74
C GLU A 105 12.14 -13.58 42.80
N ALA A 106 12.31 -13.35 41.49
CA ALA A 106 11.52 -14.03 40.46
C ALA A 106 12.13 -15.41 40.15
N VAL A 107 11.34 -16.48 40.32
CA VAL A 107 11.72 -17.83 39.89
C VAL A 107 11.76 -17.89 38.37
N GLU A 108 12.89 -18.31 37.80
CA GLU A 108 13.03 -18.47 36.35
C GLU A 108 12.25 -19.69 35.83
N TYR A 109 11.56 -19.51 34.71
CA TYR A 109 10.89 -20.57 33.96
C TYR A 109 11.33 -20.51 32.49
N TYR A 110 11.56 -21.68 31.91
CA TYR A 110 11.99 -21.86 30.53
C TYR A 110 10.82 -22.35 29.68
N GLY A 111 10.74 -21.94 28.41
CA GLY A 111 9.60 -22.28 27.54
C GLY A 111 10.04 -22.72 26.15
N CYS A 112 9.37 -23.75 25.60
CA CYS A 112 9.61 -24.23 24.25
C CYS A 112 8.91 -23.30 23.25
N PRO A 113 9.63 -22.61 22.35
CA PRO A 113 9.00 -21.69 21.39
C PRO A 113 8.18 -22.41 20.30
N SER A 114 8.37 -23.72 20.13
CA SER A 114 7.71 -24.53 19.09
C SER A 114 6.35 -25.08 19.54
N CYS A 115 6.24 -25.56 20.78
CA CYS A 115 5.03 -26.18 21.33
C CYS A 115 4.38 -25.39 22.49
N TRP A 116 5.03 -24.33 22.97
CA TRP A 116 4.57 -23.42 24.02
C TRP A 116 4.44 -24.05 25.43
N LEU A 117 5.01 -25.23 25.64
CA LEU A 117 5.18 -25.85 26.96
C LEU A 117 6.20 -25.07 27.81
N ILE A 118 5.96 -24.96 29.12
CA ILE A 118 6.80 -24.23 30.08
C ILE A 118 7.28 -25.19 31.18
N HIS A 119 8.54 -25.07 31.60
CA HIS A 119 9.17 -25.92 32.62
C HIS A 119 10.25 -25.14 33.40
N SER A 120 10.44 -25.44 34.69
CA SER A 120 11.43 -24.75 35.54
C SER A 120 12.86 -25.28 35.40
N ASP A 121 13.06 -26.49 34.86
CA ASP A 121 14.39 -27.01 34.51
C ASP A 121 14.73 -26.80 33.02
N LEU A 122 15.86 -26.13 32.77
CA LEU A 122 16.46 -25.85 31.47
C LEU A 122 16.98 -27.12 30.77
N ASN A 123 17.45 -28.13 31.51
CA ASN A 123 17.97 -29.36 30.92
C ASN A 123 16.85 -30.20 30.31
N TRP A 124 15.73 -30.33 31.04
CA TRP A 124 14.50 -30.90 30.51
C TRP A 124 14.04 -30.17 29.23
N MET A 125 14.01 -28.84 29.26
CA MET A 125 13.59 -28.02 28.12
C MET A 125 14.48 -28.22 26.89
N SER A 126 15.80 -28.32 27.09
CA SER A 126 16.77 -28.56 26.03
C SER A 126 16.58 -29.94 25.36
N ASN A 127 16.36 -30.98 26.16
CA ASN A 127 16.07 -32.33 25.66
C ASN A 127 14.73 -32.40 24.90
N HIS A 128 13.71 -31.69 25.37
CA HIS A 128 12.40 -31.65 24.70
C HIS A 128 12.52 -31.06 23.28
N ILE A 129 13.22 -29.94 23.12
CA ILE A 129 13.37 -29.26 21.81
C ILE A 129 14.10 -30.18 20.82
N ALA A 130 15.23 -30.76 21.22
CA ALA A 130 16.10 -31.57 20.35
C ALA A 130 15.41 -32.83 19.78
N ASN A 131 14.53 -33.48 20.57
CA ASN A 131 13.87 -34.73 20.15
C ASN A 131 12.55 -34.51 19.40
N SER A 132 12.00 -33.30 19.38
CA SER A 132 10.64 -33.03 18.85
C SER A 132 10.62 -32.30 17.50
N HIS A 133 11.72 -31.64 17.12
CA HIS A 133 11.69 -30.61 16.06
C HIS A 133 12.98 -30.58 15.19
N GLU A 134 13.05 -31.43 14.16
CA GLU A 134 14.07 -31.36 13.09
C GLU A 134 13.44 -31.30 11.67
N PRO A 135 14.19 -30.87 10.61
CA PRO A 135 13.59 -30.16 9.48
C PRO A 135 13.49 -30.94 8.15
N ILE A 136 12.66 -30.43 7.23
CA ILE A 136 12.57 -30.85 5.82
C ILE A 136 12.82 -29.64 4.87
N ASN A 137 13.08 -29.94 3.59
CA ASN A 137 13.98 -29.19 2.70
C ASN A 137 13.29 -28.17 1.76
N LYS A 138 14.12 -27.41 1.04
CA LYS A 138 13.78 -26.30 0.13
C LYS A 138 13.16 -26.77 -1.18
N ASN A 139 12.24 -25.98 -1.73
CA ASN A 139 12.45 -25.39 -3.06
C ASN A 139 11.51 -24.22 -3.30
N ASP A 140 12.04 -23.00 -3.15
CA ASP A 140 11.41 -21.79 -3.65
C ASP A 140 12.49 -20.75 -4.01
N ILE A 141 12.08 -19.61 -4.53
CA ILE A 141 12.97 -18.53 -4.98
C ILE A 141 12.73 -17.26 -4.20
N ALA A 142 13.71 -16.39 -3.93
CA ALA A 142 13.53 -15.18 -3.11
C ALA A 142 14.11 -13.89 -3.74
N VAL A 143 13.26 -12.87 -3.92
CA VAL A 143 13.64 -11.46 -4.12
C VAL A 143 13.44 -10.72 -2.80
N SER A 144 14.52 -10.51 -2.05
CA SER A 144 14.49 -9.67 -0.85
C SER A 144 14.56 -8.19 -1.21
N THR A 145 13.61 -7.42 -0.71
CA THR A 145 13.74 -5.95 -0.58
C THR A 145 14.43 -5.63 0.75
N LYS A 146 14.50 -4.34 1.13
CA LYS A 146 14.98 -3.92 2.46
C LYS A 146 14.01 -4.16 3.62
N LYS A 147 12.77 -4.61 3.35
CA LYS A 147 11.72 -4.82 4.37
C LYS A 147 11.10 -6.22 4.29
N ASP A 148 10.85 -6.72 3.08
CA ASP A 148 10.04 -7.90 2.80
C ASP A 148 10.72 -8.86 1.80
N ILE A 149 10.28 -10.13 1.78
CA ILE A 149 10.76 -11.16 0.86
C ILE A 149 9.63 -11.53 -0.12
N PHE A 150 9.82 -11.12 -1.38
CA PHE A 150 9.08 -11.60 -2.55
C PHE A 150 9.85 -12.79 -3.17
N HIS A 151 9.42 -13.40 -4.29
CA HIS A 151 9.86 -14.76 -4.63
C HIS A 151 10.25 -15.03 -6.12
N PHE A 152 11.43 -14.60 -6.61
CA PHE A 152 11.90 -14.79 -8.02
C PHE A 152 13.46 -14.85 -8.20
N ARG A 153 14.00 -15.37 -9.34
CA ARG A 153 15.46 -15.65 -9.55
C ARG A 153 16.14 -14.60 -10.49
N PRO A 154 17.28 -13.98 -10.12
CA PRO A 154 18.06 -13.00 -10.94
C PRO A 154 19.08 -13.72 -11.87
N ALA A 155 19.95 -13.09 -12.67
CA ALA A 155 20.52 -11.73 -12.72
C ALA A 155 20.81 -11.31 -14.22
N THR A 156 21.49 -10.23 -14.65
CA THR A 156 22.39 -9.14 -14.12
C THR A 156 22.31 -7.93 -15.10
N VAL A 157 23.10 -6.81 -15.07
CA VAL A 157 23.36 -5.74 -14.08
C VAL A 157 24.07 -4.54 -14.80
N LYS A 158 23.57 -3.29 -14.65
CA LYS A 158 24.13 -1.95 -15.06
C LYS A 158 24.31 -1.65 -16.58
N PRO A 159 24.28 -0.36 -17.02
CA PRO A 159 23.62 0.86 -16.48
C PRO A 159 22.89 1.68 -17.59
N ALA A 160 22.28 2.87 -17.38
CA ALA A 160 21.43 3.45 -16.33
C ALA A 160 20.89 4.83 -16.85
N SER A 161 19.76 5.36 -16.35
CA SER A 161 19.24 6.70 -16.72
C SER A 161 18.34 7.31 -15.62
N LYS A 162 17.87 8.56 -15.78
CA LYS A 162 17.04 9.29 -14.78
C LYS A 162 15.55 8.91 -14.75
N ARG A 163 15.24 7.65 -15.02
CA ARG A 163 13.91 7.03 -14.85
C ARG A 163 14.17 5.74 -14.10
N VAL A 164 13.28 5.33 -13.20
CA VAL A 164 13.30 3.95 -12.69
C VAL A 164 12.82 3.06 -13.83
N LYS A 165 13.73 2.78 -14.77
CA LYS A 165 13.66 1.55 -15.53
C LYS A 165 13.74 0.43 -14.51
N ILE A 166 12.62 -0.27 -14.37
CA ILE A 166 12.59 -1.67 -13.94
C ILE A 166 13.70 -2.33 -14.76
N THR A 167 14.78 -2.76 -14.11
CA THR A 167 16.00 -3.13 -14.82
C THR A 167 15.73 -4.33 -15.71
N ASP A 168 16.47 -4.48 -16.80
CA ASP A 168 16.27 -5.58 -17.75
C ASP A 168 16.38 -6.95 -17.05
N GLU A 169 17.18 -7.00 -15.98
CA GLU A 169 17.24 -8.03 -14.94
C GLU A 169 15.87 -8.32 -14.27
N ILE A 170 15.14 -7.31 -13.77
CA ILE A 170 13.81 -7.48 -13.15
C ILE A 170 12.76 -7.81 -14.22
N VAL A 171 12.81 -7.16 -15.39
CA VAL A 171 11.92 -7.48 -16.52
C VAL A 171 12.10 -8.94 -16.94
N SER A 172 13.34 -9.43 -17.08
CA SER A 172 13.67 -10.82 -17.37
C SER A 172 13.22 -11.77 -16.25
N THR A 173 13.48 -11.43 -14.98
CA THR A 173 13.03 -12.21 -13.81
C THR A 173 11.50 -12.34 -13.74
N LEU A 174 10.75 -11.33 -14.17
CA LEU A 174 9.29 -11.35 -14.20
C LEU A 174 8.71 -11.93 -15.50
N SER A 175 9.46 -11.92 -16.61
CA SER A 175 9.02 -12.32 -17.97
C SER A 175 8.32 -13.68 -18.11
N PRO A 176 8.58 -14.74 -17.31
CA PRO A 176 7.82 -15.98 -17.42
C PRO A 176 6.33 -15.83 -17.06
N ILE A 177 6.00 -14.83 -16.22
CA ILE A 177 4.67 -14.59 -15.65
C ILE A 177 4.12 -13.22 -16.07
N LEU A 178 4.98 -12.27 -16.45
CA LEU A 178 4.61 -10.87 -16.67
C LEU A 178 5.41 -10.23 -17.82
N THR A 179 4.73 -9.93 -18.92
CA THR A 179 5.26 -9.09 -20.01
C THR A 179 5.17 -7.62 -19.57
N ILE A 180 6.32 -6.95 -19.41
CA ILE A 180 6.37 -5.50 -19.06
C ILE A 180 6.59 -4.68 -20.33
N ILE A 181 5.58 -3.91 -20.74
CA ILE A 181 5.62 -3.03 -21.90
C ILE A 181 5.96 -1.60 -21.45
N GLN A 182 7.00 -1.03 -22.05
CA GLN A 182 7.42 0.36 -21.87
C GLN A 182 7.55 1.03 -23.24
N ASP A 183 7.13 2.30 -23.31
CA ASP A 183 7.46 3.29 -24.34
C ASP A 183 6.67 3.28 -25.67
N ASP A 184 5.91 2.23 -26.00
CA ASP A 184 5.09 2.17 -27.24
C ASP A 184 4.00 3.27 -27.35
N LEU A 185 3.51 3.79 -26.22
CA LEU A 185 2.40 4.74 -26.13
C LEU A 185 2.83 6.23 -26.01
N ILE A 186 4.12 6.52 -26.13
CA ILE A 186 4.66 7.90 -26.08
C ILE A 186 4.08 8.83 -27.17
N PRO A 187 3.83 8.38 -28.43
CA PRO A 187 3.26 9.25 -29.47
C PRO A 187 1.87 9.79 -29.12
N ASP A 188 0.99 8.96 -28.56
CA ASP A 188 -0.37 9.33 -28.20
C ASP A 188 -0.40 10.39 -27.11
N GLN A 189 0.41 10.18 -26.07
CA GLN A 189 0.54 11.15 -24.98
C GLN A 189 1.10 12.48 -25.48
N THR A 190 2.14 12.44 -26.32
CA THR A 190 2.76 13.64 -26.88
C THR A 190 1.77 14.44 -27.73
N ASN A 191 0.84 13.76 -28.39
CA ASN A 191 -0.24 14.37 -29.16
C ASN A 191 -1.49 14.71 -28.33
N LEU A 192 -1.53 14.41 -27.03
CA LEU A 192 -2.67 14.63 -26.12
C LEU A 192 -3.98 14.00 -26.65
N LEU A 193 -3.89 12.78 -27.21
CA LEU A 193 -5.03 12.17 -27.93
C LEU A 193 -6.22 11.88 -27.02
N SER A 194 -6.00 11.42 -25.79
CA SER A 194 -7.08 11.12 -24.83
C SER A 194 -7.80 12.39 -24.40
N LEU A 195 -7.05 13.45 -24.10
CA LEU A 195 -7.59 14.74 -23.68
C LEU A 195 -8.34 15.46 -24.80
N LYS A 196 -7.92 15.29 -26.06
CA LYS A 196 -8.59 15.90 -27.22
C LYS A 196 -9.97 15.33 -27.55
N LEU A 197 -10.34 14.17 -26.96
CA LEU A 197 -11.70 13.65 -27.02
C LEU A 197 -12.69 14.49 -26.19
N TYR A 198 -12.19 15.34 -25.28
CA TYR A 198 -12.95 16.29 -24.48
C TYR A 198 -12.63 17.72 -24.97
N PRO A 199 -13.22 18.16 -26.11
CA PRO A 199 -12.77 19.36 -26.81
C PRO A 199 -13.00 20.65 -26.01
N THR A 200 -14.04 20.70 -25.16
CA THR A 200 -14.30 21.87 -24.31
C THR A 200 -13.32 21.92 -23.14
N ALA A 201 -13.07 20.78 -22.50
CA ALA A 201 -12.11 20.63 -21.43
C ALA A 201 -10.67 20.92 -21.90
N TYR A 202 -10.29 20.41 -23.07
CA TYR A 202 -9.02 20.74 -23.73
C TYR A 202 -8.89 22.24 -24.02
N ASN A 203 -9.94 22.88 -24.55
CA ASN A 203 -9.94 24.32 -24.81
C ASN A 203 -9.87 25.17 -23.52
N LEU A 204 -10.57 24.75 -22.45
CA LEU A 204 -10.44 25.34 -21.11
C LEU A 204 -8.98 25.29 -20.64
N LEU A 205 -8.34 24.11 -20.68
CA LEU A 205 -6.96 23.95 -20.23
C LEU A 205 -5.98 24.79 -21.06
N VAL A 206 -6.02 24.68 -22.39
CA VAL A 206 -5.13 25.38 -23.31
C VAL A 206 -5.20 26.90 -23.13
N ASN A 207 -6.35 27.45 -22.73
CA ASN A 207 -6.48 28.86 -22.43
C ASN A 207 -6.10 29.19 -20.98
N ALA A 208 -6.50 28.39 -19.98
CA ALA A 208 -6.10 28.55 -18.58
C ALA A 208 -4.57 28.65 -18.42
N LEU A 209 -3.81 27.82 -19.15
CA LEU A 209 -2.34 27.83 -19.10
C LEU A 209 -1.70 29.08 -19.73
N LYS A 210 -2.46 29.92 -20.43
CA LYS A 210 -2.00 31.23 -20.96
C LYS A 210 -2.30 32.40 -20.01
N VAL A 211 -3.23 32.23 -19.06
CA VAL A 211 -3.67 33.29 -18.14
C VAL A 211 -2.57 33.62 -17.11
N HIS A 212 -2.55 34.85 -16.60
CA HIS A 212 -1.67 35.25 -15.50
C HIS A 212 -2.19 34.73 -14.16
N LEU A 213 -1.30 34.32 -13.24
CA LEU A 213 -1.68 33.68 -11.98
C LEU A 213 -2.82 34.39 -11.20
N PRO A 214 -2.84 35.74 -11.03
CA PRO A 214 -3.92 36.41 -10.30
C PRO A 214 -5.30 36.29 -10.94
N ASP A 215 -5.37 36.18 -12.26
CA ASP A 215 -6.62 36.10 -13.03
C ASP A 215 -7.15 34.67 -13.18
N LEU A 216 -6.31 33.65 -12.94
CA LEU A 216 -6.64 32.25 -13.20
C LEU A 216 -7.93 31.78 -12.51
N PRO A 217 -8.21 32.06 -11.22
CA PRO A 217 -9.47 31.62 -10.60
C PRO A 217 -10.69 32.25 -11.25
N ARG A 218 -10.63 33.55 -11.58
CA ARG A 218 -11.71 34.23 -12.30
C ARG A 218 -11.95 33.58 -13.65
N PHE A 219 -10.89 33.38 -14.44
CA PHE A 219 -10.98 32.72 -15.75
C PHE A 219 -11.60 31.32 -15.67
N LEU A 220 -11.13 30.47 -14.75
CA LEU A 220 -11.61 29.08 -14.61
C LEU A 220 -13.12 29.04 -14.36
N TRP A 221 -13.62 29.85 -13.43
CA TRP A 221 -15.01 29.82 -12.98
C TRP A 221 -15.97 30.69 -13.81
N THR A 222 -15.46 31.56 -14.70
CA THR A 222 -16.24 32.28 -15.72
C THR A 222 -16.04 31.74 -17.14
N PHE A 223 -15.55 30.51 -17.30
CA PHE A 223 -15.31 29.91 -18.62
C PHE A 223 -16.64 29.50 -19.31
N GLU A 224 -17.08 30.34 -20.24
CA GLU A 224 -18.24 30.07 -21.07
C GLU A 224 -18.00 28.91 -22.05
N HIS A 225 -19.02 28.07 -22.19
CA HIS A 225 -19.06 26.93 -23.10
C HIS A 225 -20.48 26.75 -23.64
N LYS A 226 -20.64 25.94 -24.70
CA LYS A 226 -21.95 25.72 -25.33
C LYS A 226 -22.86 24.93 -24.38
N ASN A 227 -24.13 25.32 -24.30
CA ASN A 227 -25.13 24.66 -23.47
C ASN A 227 -25.29 23.15 -23.77
N ASN A 228 -25.04 22.75 -25.03
CA ASN A 228 -25.05 21.35 -25.47
C ASN A 228 -23.62 20.80 -25.49
N ILE A 229 -22.97 20.80 -24.33
CA ILE A 229 -21.72 20.08 -24.07
C ILE A 229 -22.02 18.59 -23.81
N ASP A 230 -21.08 17.71 -24.15
CA ASP A 230 -21.17 16.30 -23.75
C ASP A 230 -21.07 16.12 -22.23
N ARG A 231 -21.64 15.05 -21.67
CA ARG A 231 -21.63 14.78 -20.23
C ARG A 231 -20.21 14.60 -19.69
N ASP A 232 -19.37 13.85 -20.38
CA ASP A 232 -18.04 13.51 -19.89
C ASP A 232 -17.04 14.66 -20.18
N ASP A 233 -17.21 15.41 -21.28
CA ASP A 233 -16.51 16.70 -21.52
C ASP A 233 -16.86 17.73 -20.41
N ALA A 234 -18.13 17.78 -19.96
CA ALA A 234 -18.56 18.62 -18.84
C ALA A 234 -18.01 18.18 -17.48
N ILE A 235 -17.91 16.87 -17.23
CA ILE A 235 -17.23 16.32 -16.05
C ILE A 235 -15.74 16.70 -16.08
N PHE A 236 -15.08 16.55 -17.23
CA PHE A 236 -13.65 16.85 -17.35
C PHE A 236 -13.35 18.35 -17.23
N VAL A 237 -14.26 19.22 -17.68
CA VAL A 237 -14.26 20.67 -17.35
C VAL A 237 -14.25 20.91 -15.84
N LYS A 238 -15.05 20.17 -15.05
CA LYS A 238 -15.08 20.30 -13.57
C LYS A 238 -13.78 19.83 -12.92
N ILE A 239 -13.23 18.70 -13.37
CA ILE A 239 -11.93 18.19 -12.90
C ILE A 239 -10.83 19.24 -13.12
N ILE A 240 -10.76 19.85 -14.32
CA ILE A 240 -9.79 20.92 -14.61
C ILE A 240 -10.03 22.16 -13.75
N GLN A 241 -11.28 22.61 -13.58
CA GLN A 241 -11.62 23.77 -12.74
C GLN A 241 -11.13 23.58 -11.30
N CYS A 242 -11.38 22.42 -10.69
CA CYS A 242 -10.99 22.14 -9.31
C CYS A 242 -9.47 21.99 -9.15
N VAL A 243 -8.82 21.16 -9.98
CA VAL A 243 -7.36 20.91 -9.90
C VAL A 243 -6.56 22.20 -10.15
N LEU A 244 -6.95 23.04 -11.12
CA LEU A 244 -6.25 24.30 -11.36
C LEU A 244 -6.56 25.39 -10.31
N THR A 245 -7.71 25.31 -9.62
CA THR A 245 -8.02 26.19 -8.47
C THR A 245 -7.19 25.83 -7.23
N ASP A 246 -6.96 24.54 -6.98
CA ASP A 246 -6.00 24.10 -5.96
C ASP A 246 -4.57 24.55 -6.34
N PHE A 247 -4.14 24.29 -7.59
CA PHE A 247 -2.83 24.72 -8.09
C PHE A 247 -2.58 26.23 -7.98
N TYR A 248 -3.59 27.07 -8.24
CA TYR A 248 -3.52 28.51 -7.96
C TYR A 248 -3.20 28.75 -6.48
N SER A 249 -3.96 28.13 -5.58
CA SER A 249 -3.81 28.27 -4.13
C SER A 249 -2.45 27.80 -3.62
N LYS A 250 -1.89 26.73 -4.22
CA LYS A 250 -0.51 26.30 -3.95
C LYS A 250 0.54 27.26 -4.50
N SER A 251 0.29 27.86 -5.67
CA SER A 251 1.21 28.80 -6.32
C SER A 251 1.34 30.13 -5.57
N GLN A 252 0.32 30.52 -4.80
CA GLN A 252 0.36 31.69 -3.91
C GLN A 252 1.18 31.45 -2.61
N ARG A 253 1.60 30.22 -2.32
CA ARG A 253 2.31 29.91 -1.07
C ARG A 253 3.74 30.42 -1.08
N ASN A 254 4.14 31.11 -0.01
CA ASN A 254 5.52 31.53 0.23
C ASN A 254 6.53 30.37 -0.02
N PRO A 255 7.59 30.58 -0.83
CA PRO A 255 8.56 29.55 -1.19
C PRO A 255 9.24 28.80 -0.03
N HIS A 256 9.25 29.34 1.19
CA HIS A 256 9.81 28.66 2.36
C HIS A 256 8.93 27.50 2.88
N TYR A 257 7.64 27.45 2.51
CA TYR A 257 6.67 26.42 2.91
C TYR A 257 6.36 25.39 1.81
N GLN A 258 7.32 25.09 0.94
CA GLN A 258 7.21 23.98 0.00
C GLN A 258 7.38 22.62 0.72
N PRO A 259 6.74 21.54 0.25
CA PRO A 259 6.85 20.21 0.86
C PRO A 259 8.30 19.73 1.01
N LYS A 260 8.69 19.34 2.22
CA LYS A 260 10.03 18.75 2.49
C LYS A 260 10.01 17.23 2.63
N TYR A 261 8.82 16.66 2.82
CA TYR A 261 8.59 15.23 2.99
C TYR A 261 7.63 14.72 1.94
N GLU A 262 7.87 13.49 1.50
CA GLU A 262 7.08 12.66 0.60
C GLU A 262 5.57 12.72 0.88
N ARG A 263 5.11 12.33 2.07
CA ARG A 263 3.68 12.39 2.45
C ARG A 263 3.11 13.82 2.43
N THR A 264 3.92 14.84 2.70
CA THR A 264 3.48 16.24 2.57
C THR A 264 3.30 16.62 1.09
N PHE A 265 4.16 16.12 0.18
CA PHE A 265 3.96 16.30 -1.25
C PHE A 265 2.73 15.52 -1.75
N TRP A 266 2.56 14.27 -1.31
CA TRP A 266 1.41 13.43 -1.64
C TRP A 266 0.08 14.14 -1.32
N ILE A 267 -0.09 14.59 -0.08
CA ILE A 267 -1.30 15.31 0.37
C ILE A 267 -1.47 16.67 -0.32
N ASP A 268 -0.38 17.39 -0.60
CA ASP A 268 -0.41 18.78 -1.08
C ASP A 268 -0.29 18.97 -2.60
N ARG A 269 -0.06 17.89 -3.36
CA ARG A 269 0.06 17.90 -4.83
C ARG A 269 -0.55 16.70 -5.55
N PHE A 270 -0.49 15.50 -4.97
CA PHE A 270 -0.96 14.28 -5.64
C PHE A 270 -2.45 14.02 -5.38
N ILE A 271 -2.87 13.97 -4.11
CA ILE A 271 -4.26 13.70 -3.72
C ILE A 271 -5.28 14.62 -4.41
N PRO A 272 -5.10 15.95 -4.49
CA PRO A 272 -6.10 16.84 -5.12
C PRO A 272 -6.39 16.52 -6.59
N ILE A 273 -5.42 15.92 -7.31
CA ILE A 273 -5.55 15.55 -8.72
C ILE A 273 -6.52 14.39 -8.89
N PHE A 274 -6.31 13.31 -8.12
CA PHE A 274 -7.13 12.10 -8.21
C PHE A 274 -8.44 12.19 -7.43
N GLN A 275 -8.48 12.93 -6.31
CA GLN A 275 -9.71 13.23 -5.59
C GLN A 275 -10.71 13.97 -6.49
N ALA A 276 -10.26 15.00 -7.23
CA ALA A 276 -11.12 15.72 -8.17
C ALA A 276 -11.62 14.84 -9.32
N LEU A 277 -10.80 13.89 -9.80
CA LEU A 277 -11.25 12.87 -10.77
C LEU A 277 -12.38 12.01 -10.17
N GLY A 278 -12.21 11.47 -8.97
CA GLY A 278 -13.22 10.64 -8.30
C GLY A 278 -14.52 11.41 -8.03
N ASP A 279 -14.42 12.54 -7.32
CA ASP A 279 -15.55 13.35 -6.89
C ASP A 279 -16.44 13.84 -8.04
N HIS A 280 -15.87 14.05 -9.23
CA HIS A 280 -16.65 14.52 -10.41
C HIS A 280 -17.01 13.43 -11.42
N SER A 281 -16.23 12.36 -11.54
CA SER A 281 -16.57 11.24 -12.44
C SER A 281 -17.55 10.23 -11.83
N GLN A 282 -17.49 10.07 -10.50
CA GLN A 282 -18.06 8.94 -9.77
C GLN A 282 -17.63 7.58 -10.33
N LEU A 283 -16.47 7.50 -11.00
CA LEU A 283 -15.88 6.23 -11.46
C LEU A 283 -15.04 5.53 -10.39
N LEU A 284 -14.51 6.31 -9.43
CA LEU A 284 -13.72 5.81 -8.31
C LEU A 284 -13.96 6.65 -7.04
N GLY A 285 -14.29 5.99 -5.94
CA GLY A 285 -14.10 6.53 -4.59
C GLY A 285 -12.66 6.28 -4.12
N PHE A 286 -12.07 7.17 -3.32
CA PHE A 286 -10.66 7.06 -2.89
C PHE A 286 -10.49 6.96 -1.37
N GLN A 287 -9.52 6.15 -0.96
CA GLN A 287 -8.96 6.14 0.41
C GLN A 287 -7.45 6.40 0.35
N TRP A 288 -6.90 7.03 1.39
CA TRP A 288 -5.56 7.61 1.38
C TRP A 288 -4.74 7.27 2.63
N CYS A 289 -3.44 7.05 2.43
CA CYS A 289 -2.39 6.82 3.43
C CYS A 289 -2.55 5.54 4.28
N GLU A 290 -1.67 4.56 4.07
CA GLU A 290 -1.59 3.30 4.83
C GLU A 290 -2.88 2.46 4.76
N ILE A 291 -3.46 2.33 3.56
CA ILE A 291 -4.69 1.57 3.31
C ILE A 291 -4.35 0.08 3.11
N PRO A 292 -4.91 -0.86 3.89
CA PRO A 292 -4.68 -2.28 3.71
C PRO A 292 -5.42 -2.83 2.48
N THR A 293 -4.80 -3.73 1.72
CA THR A 293 -5.45 -4.44 0.60
C THR A 293 -6.19 -5.69 1.06
N GLU A 294 -7.49 -5.77 0.76
CA GLU A 294 -8.29 -6.96 1.08
C GLU A 294 -8.05 -8.10 0.08
N GLU A 295 -7.79 -7.76 -1.18
CA GLU A 295 -7.43 -8.71 -2.24
C GLU A 295 -6.10 -9.41 -1.95
N HIS A 296 -5.18 -8.78 -1.20
CA HIS A 296 -3.99 -9.46 -0.70
C HIS A 296 -4.33 -10.56 0.31
N MET A 297 -5.37 -10.35 1.14
CA MET A 297 -5.86 -11.38 2.07
C MET A 297 -6.57 -12.52 1.33
N GLU A 298 -7.29 -12.24 0.24
CA GLU A 298 -7.88 -13.28 -0.63
C GLU A 298 -6.79 -14.09 -1.36
N PHE A 299 -5.82 -13.39 -1.98
CA PHE A 299 -4.76 -14.00 -2.79
C PHE A 299 -3.84 -14.92 -1.98
N THR A 300 -3.61 -14.60 -0.70
CA THR A 300 -2.72 -15.35 0.20
C THR A 300 -3.44 -16.31 1.17
N LEU A 301 -4.76 -16.50 1.00
CA LEU A 301 -5.52 -17.49 1.76
C LEU A 301 -5.37 -18.88 1.13
N ASP A 302 -4.89 -19.83 1.92
CA ASP A 302 -4.83 -21.25 1.56
C ASP A 302 -6.27 -21.81 1.42
N PRO A 303 -6.71 -22.27 0.23
CA PRO A 303 -8.08 -22.76 0.03
C PRO A 303 -8.41 -24.03 0.81
N CYS A 304 -7.40 -24.81 1.19
CA CYS A 304 -7.55 -26.08 1.89
C CYS A 304 -7.55 -25.89 3.41
N THR A 305 -6.73 -24.97 3.95
CA THR A 305 -6.62 -24.75 5.41
C THR A 305 -7.31 -23.48 5.92
N TRP A 306 -7.73 -22.57 5.04
CA TRP A 306 -8.32 -21.26 5.34
C TRP A 306 -7.44 -20.36 6.23
N LYS A 307 -6.13 -20.67 6.30
CA LYS A 307 -5.14 -19.89 7.06
C LYS A 307 -4.58 -18.76 6.21
N ARG A 308 -4.34 -17.62 6.86
CA ARG A 308 -3.62 -16.47 6.30
C ARG A 308 -2.14 -16.65 6.58
N ASN A 309 -1.33 -16.77 5.53
CA ASN A 309 0.11 -17.00 5.64
C ASN A 309 0.96 -15.72 5.45
N ALA A 310 0.35 -14.62 5.01
CA ALA A 310 1.00 -13.32 4.82
C ALA A 310 0.54 -12.27 5.86
N ALA A 311 1.32 -11.20 5.98
CA ALA A 311 0.97 -10.01 6.74
C ALA A 311 0.30 -8.97 5.83
N ASN A 312 -0.56 -8.10 6.38
CA ASN A 312 -1.21 -7.03 5.61
C ASN A 312 -0.17 -6.15 4.89
N LYS A 313 -0.29 -6.03 3.57
CA LYS A 313 0.30 -4.93 2.78
C LYS A 313 -0.51 -3.66 3.02
N TYR A 314 0.15 -2.50 2.93
CA TYR A 314 -0.45 -1.17 3.10
C TYR A 314 0.01 -0.24 1.96
N HIS A 315 -0.89 0.59 1.43
CA HIS A 315 -0.68 1.42 0.23
C HIS A 315 -0.96 2.90 0.51
N ASP A 316 -0.31 3.82 -0.21
CA ASP A 316 -0.48 5.28 -0.01
C ASP A 316 -1.80 5.82 -0.59
N GLY A 317 -2.44 5.09 -1.50
CA GLY A 317 -3.81 5.34 -1.94
C GLY A 317 -4.44 4.13 -2.61
N MET A 318 -5.75 4.00 -2.49
CA MET A 318 -6.56 2.97 -3.15
C MET A 318 -7.83 3.62 -3.74
N GLY A 319 -8.17 3.25 -4.97
CA GLY A 319 -9.38 3.65 -5.69
C GLY A 319 -10.33 2.47 -5.87
N TYR A 320 -11.59 2.67 -5.48
CA TYR A 320 -12.66 1.67 -5.38
C TYR A 320 -13.79 2.00 -6.36
N ASP A 321 -14.40 1.00 -6.99
CA ASP A 321 -15.65 1.19 -7.75
C ASP A 321 -16.89 1.33 -6.83
N ASP A 322 -18.05 1.62 -7.43
CA ASP A 322 -19.36 1.72 -6.73
C ASP A 322 -19.77 0.43 -5.97
N ASN A 323 -19.11 -0.71 -6.24
CA ASN A 323 -19.32 -1.97 -5.53
C ASN A 323 -18.28 -2.16 -4.40
N ASN A 324 -17.54 -1.12 -4.04
CA ASN A 324 -16.44 -1.09 -3.08
C ASN A 324 -15.33 -2.13 -3.42
N ARG A 325 -15.05 -2.37 -4.70
CA ARG A 325 -13.95 -3.25 -5.15
C ARG A 325 -12.76 -2.42 -5.59
N ASN A 326 -11.55 -2.78 -5.16
CA ASN A 326 -10.35 -2.04 -5.56
C ASN A 326 -10.06 -2.19 -7.06
N ARG A 327 -9.86 -1.06 -7.74
CA ARG A 327 -9.54 -0.99 -9.18
C ARG A 327 -8.20 -0.32 -9.46
N LEU A 328 -7.76 0.55 -8.56
CA LEU A 328 -6.57 1.40 -8.73
C LEU A 328 -5.74 1.42 -7.44
N VAL A 329 -4.50 0.93 -7.49
CA VAL A 329 -3.52 1.03 -6.40
C VAL A 329 -2.57 2.22 -6.62
N MET A 330 -2.13 2.88 -5.55
CA MET A 330 -1.24 4.04 -5.62
C MET A 330 -0.10 3.99 -4.59
N GLU A 331 1.11 4.35 -5.01
CA GLU A 331 2.33 4.41 -4.18
C GLU A 331 3.07 5.74 -4.35
N GLY A 332 3.49 6.34 -3.24
CA GLY A 332 4.49 7.41 -3.22
C GLY A 332 5.90 6.83 -3.14
N SER A 333 6.85 7.44 -3.84
CA SER A 333 8.26 7.06 -3.78
C SER A 333 9.19 8.28 -3.77
N SER A 334 10.10 8.31 -2.80
CA SER A 334 11.16 9.31 -2.62
C SER A 334 10.68 10.74 -2.29
N ARG A 335 11.61 11.54 -1.75
CA ARG A 335 11.38 12.93 -1.35
C ARG A 335 11.60 13.89 -2.52
N TYR A 336 10.75 14.92 -2.59
CA TYR A 336 10.86 16.00 -3.58
C TYR A 336 12.23 16.72 -3.63
N ASN A 337 12.87 16.99 -2.49
CA ASN A 337 14.08 17.86 -2.42
C ASN A 337 15.41 17.13 -2.22
N ASP A 338 15.41 15.83 -1.91
CA ASP A 338 16.63 15.04 -1.71
C ASP A 338 16.95 14.21 -2.97
N LYS A 339 18.10 13.52 -2.98
CA LYS A 339 18.36 12.51 -4.02
C LYS A 339 17.31 11.39 -3.93
N GLU A 340 16.80 11.00 -5.09
CA GLU A 340 15.94 9.82 -5.24
C GLU A 340 16.59 8.60 -4.56
N THR A 341 15.83 7.89 -3.73
CA THR A 341 16.29 6.63 -3.12
C THR A 341 15.94 5.50 -4.06
N ILE A 342 16.75 5.31 -5.10
CA ILE A 342 16.52 4.38 -6.22
C ILE A 342 16.13 2.95 -5.77
N GLU A 343 16.66 2.49 -4.64
CA GLU A 343 16.26 1.20 -4.05
C GLU A 343 14.81 1.21 -3.55
N HIS A 344 14.39 2.27 -2.85
CA HIS A 344 13.02 2.44 -2.37
C HIS A 344 12.04 2.58 -3.54
N SER A 345 12.34 3.43 -4.52
CA SER A 345 11.52 3.60 -5.72
C SER A 345 11.34 2.29 -6.52
N LYS A 346 12.32 1.37 -6.45
CA LYS A 346 12.24 0.02 -7.03
C LYS A 346 11.42 -0.94 -6.17
N ASP A 347 11.63 -0.95 -4.86
CA ASP A 347 10.86 -1.76 -3.91
C ASP A 347 9.35 -1.43 -4.07
N ASP A 348 9.00 -0.14 -4.17
CA ASP A 348 7.62 0.34 -4.38
C ASP A 348 7.09 0.01 -5.80
N ALA A 349 7.93 0.07 -6.83
CA ALA A 349 7.56 -0.32 -8.19
C ALA A 349 7.23 -1.82 -8.30
N ILE A 350 7.97 -2.67 -7.57
CA ILE A 350 7.66 -4.10 -7.47
C ILE A 350 6.36 -4.32 -6.67
N LYS A 351 6.22 -3.61 -5.54
CA LYS A 351 5.01 -3.63 -4.68
C LYS A 351 3.74 -3.25 -5.47
N ILE A 352 3.79 -2.18 -6.27
CA ILE A 352 2.63 -1.69 -7.01
C ILE A 352 2.23 -2.63 -8.17
N ILE A 353 3.22 -3.21 -8.87
CA ILE A 353 2.98 -4.24 -9.90
C ILE A 353 2.35 -5.48 -9.27
N HIS A 354 2.94 -5.99 -8.19
CA HIS A 354 2.41 -7.16 -7.48
C HIS A 354 0.96 -6.92 -7.03
N THR A 355 0.66 -5.73 -6.52
CA THR A 355 -0.69 -5.40 -6.05
C THR A 355 -1.66 -5.23 -7.23
N SER A 356 -1.24 -4.64 -8.35
CA SER A 356 -2.06 -4.59 -9.57
C SER A 356 -2.43 -5.99 -10.07
N ILE A 357 -1.50 -6.97 -9.98
CA ILE A 357 -1.78 -8.38 -10.29
C ILE A 357 -2.79 -8.98 -9.29
N GLU A 358 -2.61 -8.75 -7.98
CA GLU A 358 -3.53 -9.24 -6.94
C GLU A 358 -4.96 -8.70 -7.12
N LEU A 359 -5.12 -7.40 -7.45
CA LEU A 359 -6.43 -6.82 -7.78
C LEU A 359 -7.09 -7.49 -8.99
N LEU A 360 -6.30 -7.76 -10.03
CA LEU A 360 -6.78 -8.36 -11.28
C LEU A 360 -7.20 -9.82 -11.09
N ASP A 361 -6.35 -10.65 -10.48
CA ASP A 361 -6.63 -12.06 -10.18
C ASP A 361 -7.84 -12.21 -9.23
N SER A 362 -7.95 -11.34 -8.22
CA SER A 362 -9.13 -11.27 -7.35
C SER A 362 -10.43 -10.99 -8.12
N VAL A 363 -10.40 -10.19 -9.20
CA VAL A 363 -11.57 -9.99 -10.07
C VAL A 363 -11.82 -11.21 -10.96
N ILE A 364 -10.78 -11.78 -11.59
CA ILE A 364 -10.88 -12.95 -12.48
C ILE A 364 -11.43 -14.17 -11.75
N ARG A 365 -10.93 -14.49 -10.55
CA ARG A 365 -11.38 -15.66 -9.76
C ARG A 365 -12.87 -15.59 -9.39
N ARG A 366 -13.41 -14.40 -9.14
CA ARG A 366 -14.84 -14.20 -8.86
C ARG A 366 -15.72 -14.34 -10.11
N HIS A 367 -15.14 -14.19 -11.31
CA HIS A 367 -15.85 -14.26 -12.60
C HIS A 367 -15.33 -15.36 -13.53
N ILE A 368 -14.81 -16.44 -12.94
CA ILE A 368 -14.02 -17.46 -13.63
C ILE A 368 -14.80 -18.25 -14.70
N PHE A 369 -16.14 -18.21 -14.70
CA PHE A 369 -16.98 -18.88 -15.70
C PHE A 369 -17.29 -18.02 -16.93
N ALA A 370 -16.84 -16.76 -16.96
CA ALA A 370 -16.88 -15.90 -18.15
C ALA A 370 -15.94 -16.39 -19.26
N SER A 371 -16.08 -15.84 -20.46
CA SER A 371 -15.18 -16.09 -21.59
C SER A 371 -13.76 -15.61 -21.27
N PHE A 372 -12.76 -16.42 -21.62
CA PHE A 372 -11.37 -16.05 -21.47
C PHE A 372 -11.04 -14.79 -22.28
N ALA A 373 -11.64 -14.64 -23.46
CA ALA A 373 -11.53 -13.44 -24.29
C ALA A 373 -11.95 -12.14 -23.56
N ASN A 374 -13.08 -12.11 -22.85
CA ASN A 374 -13.48 -10.92 -22.08
C ASN A 374 -12.75 -10.80 -20.74
N LEU A 375 -12.34 -11.90 -20.10
CA LEU A 375 -11.45 -11.86 -18.92
C LEU A 375 -10.09 -11.20 -19.25
N CYS A 376 -9.52 -11.45 -20.44
CA CYS A 376 -8.31 -10.78 -20.92
C CYS A 376 -8.47 -9.28 -21.20
N ARG A 377 -9.70 -8.78 -21.29
CA ARG A 377 -9.98 -7.34 -21.44
C ARG A 377 -10.13 -6.61 -20.11
N ILE A 378 -10.15 -7.33 -18.98
CA ILE A 378 -10.17 -6.73 -17.65
C ILE A 378 -8.80 -6.11 -17.36
N LYS A 379 -8.81 -4.87 -16.88
CA LYS A 379 -7.64 -4.09 -16.50
C LYS A 379 -7.73 -3.72 -15.02
N SER A 380 -6.66 -3.96 -14.26
CA SER A 380 -6.39 -3.22 -13.03
C SER A 380 -5.47 -2.04 -13.35
N PHE A 381 -5.54 -0.98 -12.54
CA PHE A 381 -4.76 0.24 -12.73
C PHE A 381 -3.77 0.44 -11.58
N SER A 382 -2.66 1.12 -11.86
CA SER A 382 -1.68 1.48 -10.83
C SER A 382 -1.04 2.84 -11.11
N VAL A 383 -0.89 3.70 -10.10
CA VAL A 383 -0.15 4.97 -10.21
C VAL A 383 0.99 5.05 -9.21
N GLN A 384 2.22 5.12 -9.69
CA GLN A 384 3.40 5.42 -8.86
C GLN A 384 3.78 6.90 -9.01
N CYS A 385 4.06 7.60 -7.91
CA CYS A 385 4.61 8.96 -7.92
C CYS A 385 6.06 8.96 -7.44
N ILE A 386 7.03 9.03 -8.35
CA ILE A 386 8.45 9.13 -8.01
C ILE A 386 8.84 10.61 -7.96
N CYS A 387 9.09 11.14 -6.76
CA CYS A 387 9.37 12.55 -6.45
C CYS A 387 8.29 13.55 -6.90
N THR A 388 8.15 13.77 -8.21
CA THR A 388 7.15 14.66 -8.85
C THR A 388 6.50 14.02 -10.07
N THR A 389 7.07 12.93 -10.59
CA THR A 389 6.64 12.27 -11.81
C THR A 389 5.64 11.17 -11.46
N ILE A 390 4.38 11.36 -11.85
CA ILE A 390 3.36 10.32 -11.80
C ILE A 390 3.47 9.43 -13.05
N THR A 391 3.41 8.12 -12.86
CA THR A 391 3.34 7.12 -13.93
C THR A 391 2.09 6.27 -13.71
N LEU A 392 1.20 6.26 -14.70
CA LEU A 392 0.03 5.39 -14.77
C LEU A 392 0.39 4.15 -15.59
N SER A 393 0.05 2.98 -15.05
CA SER A 393 0.10 1.70 -15.75
C SER A 393 -1.24 0.97 -15.70
N THR A 394 -1.42 0.04 -16.63
CA THR A 394 -2.49 -0.96 -16.64
C THR A 394 -1.90 -2.36 -16.53
N THR A 395 -2.57 -3.27 -15.82
CA THR A 395 -2.27 -4.70 -15.83
C THR A 395 -3.47 -5.49 -16.32
N ALA A 396 -3.27 -6.43 -17.25
CA ALA A 396 -4.28 -7.34 -17.80
C ALA A 396 -3.72 -8.78 -17.86
N LEU A 397 -4.56 -9.78 -18.20
CA LEU A 397 -4.06 -11.11 -18.58
C LEU A 397 -3.40 -11.07 -19.96
N ASP A 398 -2.45 -11.96 -20.18
CA ASP A 398 -1.89 -12.22 -21.50
C ASP A 398 -2.83 -13.19 -22.28
N PRO A 399 -3.42 -12.76 -23.43
CA PRO A 399 -4.33 -13.60 -24.20
C PRO A 399 -3.59 -14.72 -24.96
N GLU A 400 -2.33 -14.50 -25.34
CA GLU A 400 -1.50 -15.50 -26.03
C GLU A 400 -0.89 -16.49 -25.01
N ASN A 401 -0.57 -16.00 -23.81
CA ASN A 401 0.01 -16.78 -22.73
C ASN A 401 -0.89 -16.84 -21.48
N ALA A 402 -2.05 -17.49 -21.61
CA ALA A 402 -3.01 -17.70 -20.51
C ALA A 402 -2.34 -18.08 -19.17
N GLY A 403 -2.72 -17.41 -18.09
CA GLY A 403 -2.11 -17.57 -16.75
C GLY A 403 -0.94 -16.61 -16.48
N SER A 404 -0.38 -15.98 -17.51
CA SER A 404 0.53 -14.84 -17.40
C SER A 404 -0.21 -13.52 -17.60
N TYR A 405 0.49 -12.42 -17.36
CA TYR A 405 -0.03 -11.06 -17.31
C TYR A 405 0.75 -10.12 -18.23
N ILE A 406 0.14 -8.99 -18.60
CA ILE A 406 0.80 -7.88 -19.30
C ILE A 406 0.66 -6.63 -18.43
N HIS A 407 1.78 -6.00 -18.07
CA HIS A 407 1.80 -4.69 -17.38
C HIS A 407 2.40 -3.63 -18.29
N THR A 408 1.60 -2.62 -18.63
CA THR A 408 1.97 -1.57 -19.60
C THR A 408 2.04 -0.23 -18.89
N GLN A 409 3.17 0.49 -19.00
CA GLN A 409 3.24 1.90 -18.64
C GLN A 409 2.54 2.73 -19.72
N VAL A 410 1.33 3.21 -19.44
CA VAL A 410 0.45 3.82 -20.47
C VAL A 410 0.61 5.33 -20.58
N ARG A 411 0.87 6.03 -19.46
CA ARG A 411 1.02 7.49 -19.40
C ARG A 411 1.94 7.92 -18.24
N PHE A 412 2.65 9.04 -18.38
CA PHE A 412 3.44 9.66 -17.30
C PHE A 412 3.45 11.18 -17.38
N ALA A 413 3.55 11.88 -16.24
CA ALA A 413 3.58 13.34 -16.20
C ALA A 413 4.30 13.89 -14.96
N ASP A 414 4.98 15.03 -15.08
CA ASP A 414 5.48 15.78 -13.93
C ASP A 414 4.41 16.73 -13.39
N ILE A 415 4.05 16.58 -12.11
CA ILE A 415 3.15 17.52 -11.43
C ILE A 415 3.87 18.87 -11.26
N PRO A 416 3.37 19.98 -11.84
CA PRO A 416 4.04 21.27 -11.75
C PRO A 416 3.88 21.88 -10.35
N ILE A 417 5.00 22.32 -9.76
CA ILE A 417 5.05 22.88 -8.41
C ILE A 417 5.04 24.42 -8.41
N LYS A 418 5.50 25.03 -9.52
CA LYS A 418 5.58 26.48 -9.74
C LYS A 418 4.72 26.87 -10.94
N TYR A 419 4.22 28.10 -10.93
CA TYR A 419 3.39 28.63 -12.02
C TYR A 419 4.10 28.66 -13.38
N ASP A 420 5.42 28.84 -13.40
CA ASP A 420 6.21 28.88 -14.63
C ASP A 420 6.21 27.52 -15.35
N ASN A 421 6.13 26.42 -14.59
CA ASN A 421 6.11 25.05 -15.10
C ASN A 421 4.69 24.56 -15.49
N ARG A 422 3.66 25.42 -15.41
CA ARG A 422 2.25 25.03 -15.60
C ARG A 422 1.93 24.30 -16.91
N ALA A 423 2.77 24.44 -17.94
CA ALA A 423 2.64 23.69 -19.20
C ALA A 423 2.54 22.16 -18.99
N SER A 424 3.21 21.61 -17.96
CA SER A 424 3.17 20.17 -17.65
C SER A 424 1.78 19.65 -17.26
N TRP A 425 0.83 20.54 -16.89
CA TRP A 425 -0.57 20.14 -16.68
C TRP A 425 -1.19 19.47 -17.92
N ALA A 426 -0.74 19.80 -19.14
CA ALA A 426 -1.21 19.12 -20.34
C ALA A 426 -1.01 17.60 -20.28
N SER A 427 0.19 17.16 -19.87
CA SER A 427 0.50 15.72 -19.70
C SER A 427 -0.27 15.09 -18.52
N VAL A 428 -0.48 15.84 -17.44
CA VAL A 428 -1.27 15.35 -16.28
C VAL A 428 -2.74 15.14 -16.68
N PHE A 429 -3.35 16.07 -17.41
CA PHE A 429 -4.73 15.92 -17.85
C PHE A 429 -4.89 14.90 -18.98
N GLU A 430 -3.88 14.67 -19.83
CA GLU A 430 -3.83 13.51 -20.75
C GLU A 430 -3.79 12.17 -20.01
N LEU A 431 -3.02 12.08 -18.90
CA LEU A 431 -3.00 10.89 -18.04
C LEU A 431 -4.38 10.65 -17.38
N LEU A 432 -5.02 11.69 -16.85
CA LEU A 432 -6.36 11.58 -16.28
C LEU A 432 -7.43 11.25 -17.32
N ALA A 433 -7.34 11.81 -18.53
CA ALA A 433 -8.27 11.52 -19.62
C ALA A 433 -8.16 10.05 -20.07
N TYR A 434 -6.93 9.54 -20.22
CA TYR A 434 -6.70 8.11 -20.50
C TYR A 434 -7.29 7.21 -19.41
N LEU A 435 -7.08 7.54 -18.13
CA LEU A 435 -7.63 6.79 -17.00
C LEU A 435 -9.16 6.81 -16.99
N PHE A 436 -9.78 7.98 -17.20
CA PHE A 436 -11.24 8.15 -17.26
C PHE A 436 -11.86 7.29 -18.37
N ILE A 437 -11.31 7.37 -19.61
CA ILE A 437 -11.77 6.56 -20.75
C ILE A 437 -11.63 5.07 -20.43
N SER A 438 -10.49 4.67 -19.87
CA SER A 438 -10.24 3.26 -19.53
C SER A 438 -11.19 2.75 -18.46
N LEU A 439 -11.54 3.56 -17.46
CA LEU A 439 -12.52 3.19 -16.43
C LEU A 439 -13.93 3.03 -17.02
N ARG A 440 -14.38 3.95 -17.90
CA ARG A 440 -15.63 3.81 -18.67
C ARG A 440 -15.66 2.55 -19.55
N GLU A 441 -14.54 2.20 -20.20
CA GLU A 441 -14.42 0.94 -20.94
C GLU A 441 -14.57 -0.29 -20.00
N GLN A 442 -13.97 -0.23 -18.81
CA GLN A 442 -14.04 -1.30 -17.83
C GLN A 442 -15.45 -1.51 -17.28
N GLU A 443 -16.27 -0.47 -17.08
CA GLU A 443 -17.69 -0.63 -16.70
C GLU A 443 -18.43 -1.56 -17.67
N MET A 444 -18.28 -1.32 -18.98
CA MET A 444 -18.93 -2.12 -20.04
C MET A 444 -18.39 -3.56 -20.13
N ILE A 445 -17.07 -3.73 -19.96
CA ILE A 445 -16.42 -5.05 -19.96
C ILE A 445 -16.86 -5.86 -18.73
N LEU A 446 -16.95 -5.23 -17.56
CA LEU A 446 -17.33 -5.89 -16.31
C LEU A 446 -18.80 -6.30 -16.29
N ASP A 447 -19.72 -5.51 -16.84
CA ASP A 447 -21.12 -5.93 -17.02
C ASP A 447 -21.20 -7.17 -17.93
N THR A 448 -20.49 -7.16 -19.07
CA THR A 448 -20.42 -8.31 -19.99
C THR A 448 -19.91 -9.56 -19.27
N VAL A 449 -18.79 -9.45 -18.55
CA VAL A 449 -18.16 -10.53 -17.77
C VAL A 449 -19.08 -11.06 -16.65
N ILE A 450 -19.79 -10.17 -15.95
CA ILE A 450 -20.75 -10.57 -14.91
C ILE A 450 -21.89 -11.37 -15.54
N ASN A 451 -22.48 -10.87 -16.63
CA ASN A 451 -23.60 -11.52 -17.32
C ASN A 451 -23.21 -12.87 -17.95
N GLU A 452 -21.98 -13.01 -18.46
CA GLU A 452 -21.39 -14.30 -18.88
C GLU A 452 -21.20 -15.27 -17.70
N ASN A 453 -20.62 -14.80 -16.59
CA ASN A 453 -20.30 -15.63 -15.43
C ASN A 453 -21.55 -16.17 -14.70
N VAL A 454 -22.68 -15.45 -14.73
CA VAL A 454 -23.96 -15.94 -14.21
C VAL A 454 -24.82 -16.67 -15.25
N GLY A 455 -24.34 -16.82 -16.49
CA GLY A 455 -25.03 -17.55 -17.56
C GLY A 455 -26.20 -16.81 -18.23
N LEU A 456 -26.33 -15.50 -18.04
CA LEU A 456 -27.27 -14.65 -18.81
C LEU A 456 -26.77 -14.45 -20.25
N ILE A 457 -25.45 -14.43 -20.46
CA ILE A 457 -24.81 -14.53 -21.77
C ILE A 457 -24.20 -15.94 -21.89
N HIS A 458 -24.46 -16.61 -23.03
CA HIS A 458 -23.96 -17.95 -23.28
C HIS A 458 -22.48 -17.94 -23.70
N VAL A 459 -21.61 -18.49 -22.86
CA VAL A 459 -20.21 -18.81 -23.18
C VAL A 459 -20.08 -20.31 -23.48
N VAL A 460 -19.33 -20.66 -24.53
CA VAL A 460 -19.01 -22.06 -24.86
C VAL A 460 -18.04 -22.61 -23.81
N ASP A 461 -18.28 -23.80 -23.28
CA ASP A 461 -17.49 -24.31 -22.13
C ASP A 461 -15.97 -24.38 -22.40
N THR A 462 -15.54 -24.64 -23.63
CA THR A 462 -14.10 -24.64 -24.01
C THR A 462 -13.44 -23.27 -23.95
N ASP A 463 -14.22 -22.18 -23.98
CA ASP A 463 -13.76 -20.78 -23.92
C ASP A 463 -13.86 -20.19 -22.50
N ARG A 464 -14.42 -20.91 -21.53
CA ARG A 464 -14.48 -20.41 -20.14
C ARG A 464 -13.09 -20.29 -19.53
N GLY A 465 -12.86 -19.19 -18.80
CA GLY A 465 -11.65 -18.97 -18.02
C GLY A 465 -11.34 -20.14 -17.07
N SER A 466 -12.37 -20.76 -16.49
CA SER A 466 -12.25 -21.93 -15.61
C SER A 466 -11.53 -23.11 -16.24
N ASN A 467 -11.66 -23.30 -17.55
CA ASN A 467 -11.08 -24.43 -18.25
C ASN A 467 -9.69 -24.04 -18.79
N ILE A 468 -9.59 -22.89 -19.46
CA ILE A 468 -8.31 -22.40 -20.03
C ILE A 468 -7.26 -22.15 -18.94
N LEU A 469 -7.63 -21.58 -17.80
CA LEU A 469 -6.70 -21.28 -16.69
C LEU A 469 -6.42 -22.49 -15.76
N GLN A 470 -7.16 -23.60 -15.89
CA GLN A 470 -6.86 -24.85 -15.17
C GLN A 470 -5.93 -25.77 -15.97
N ILE A 471 -6.01 -25.78 -17.31
CA ILE A 471 -5.20 -26.64 -18.18
C ILE A 471 -3.68 -26.45 -17.99
N LYS A 472 -3.22 -25.26 -17.56
CA LYS A 472 -1.81 -24.96 -17.25
C LYS A 472 -1.41 -25.17 -15.78
N LYS A 473 -2.24 -25.81 -14.95
CA LYS A 473 -1.88 -26.21 -13.57
C LYS A 473 -1.47 -27.69 -13.44
N GLN A 474 -1.32 -28.38 -14.57
CA GLN A 474 -0.70 -29.70 -14.72
C GLN A 474 0.60 -29.56 -15.51
#